data_AF-A0A8W8MA42-F1
#
_entry.id   AF-A0A8W8MA42-F1
#
_cell.length_a   1.000
_cell.length_b   1.000
_cell.length_c   1.000
_cell.angle_alpha   90.00
_cell.angle_beta   90.00
_cell.angle_gamma   90.00
#
_symmetry.space_group_name_H-M   'P 1'
#
loop_
_entity.id
_entity.type
_entity.pdbx_description
1 polymer ?
#
loop_
_entity_poly.entity_id
_entity_poly.type
_entity_poly.pdbx_seq_one_letter_code
_entity_poly.pdbx_strand_id
1 'polypeptide(L)'
;MKKIKERNVPHEVNSPILTEDFLSKISEGYDKKILPKLEPLSEIMVLDADNLPDYDLLVEEMEKIDFNPFRDTLLRDEKFADWRLTHERQWASYRIWCDLDPSHFWTCNDPQGHVEIRDIQLTVEEFTTCRDYRVRKEQYYYDKRFAHGKDGMKGAIKRLFHI
;
A
#
# COMPACT_ATOMS: atom_id res chain seq x y z
N MET A 1 -19.29 16.41 -4.46
CA MET A 1 -18.82 17.79 -4.14
C MET A 1 -19.34 18.38 -2.84
N LYS A 2 -20.62 18.24 -2.50
CA LYS A 2 -21.21 18.83 -1.28
C LYS A 2 -20.41 18.54 0.00
N LYS A 3 -20.15 17.25 0.30
CA LYS A 3 -19.37 16.81 1.47
C LYS A 3 -17.95 17.40 1.51
N ILE A 4 -17.29 17.62 0.36
CA ILE A 4 -15.94 18.21 0.30
C ILE A 4 -15.97 19.69 0.72
N LYS A 5 -16.97 20.43 0.23
CA LYS A 5 -17.15 21.85 0.60
C LYS A 5 -17.48 22.00 2.09
N GLU A 6 -18.28 21.10 2.65
CA GLU A 6 -18.64 21.10 4.07
C GLU A 6 -17.43 20.84 4.99
N ARG A 7 -16.47 20.01 4.59
CA ARG A 7 -15.21 19.82 5.34
C ARG A 7 -14.35 21.08 5.41
N ASN A 8 -14.51 22.01 4.47
CA ASN A 8 -13.85 23.31 4.44
C ASN A 8 -12.31 23.26 4.53
N VAL A 9 -11.70 22.25 3.91
CA VAL A 9 -10.23 22.15 3.82
C VAL A 9 -9.75 23.03 2.65
N PRO A 10 -8.94 24.08 2.90
CA PRO A 10 -8.69 25.13 1.89
C PRO A 10 -8.11 24.63 0.56
N HIS A 11 -7.22 23.63 0.60
CA HIS A 11 -6.60 23.07 -0.59
C HIS A 11 -7.47 22.03 -1.29
N GLU A 12 -8.49 21.47 -0.63
CA GLU A 12 -9.48 20.61 -1.29
C GLU A 12 -10.54 21.45 -2.00
N VAL A 13 -11.07 22.47 -1.32
CA VAL A 13 -12.16 23.31 -1.84
C VAL A 13 -11.72 24.15 -3.04
N ASN A 14 -10.48 24.66 -3.00
CA ASN A 14 -9.92 25.49 -4.08
C ASN A 14 -9.03 24.68 -5.04
N SER A 15 -9.13 23.34 -5.02
CA SER A 15 -8.30 22.50 -5.87
C SER A 15 -8.66 22.67 -7.35
N PRO A 16 -7.68 22.88 -8.24
CA PRO A 16 -7.93 22.87 -9.68
C PRO A 16 -8.22 21.46 -10.23
N ILE A 17 -7.98 20.41 -9.44
CA ILE A 17 -8.07 19.00 -9.88
C ILE A 17 -9.32 18.32 -9.32
N LEU A 18 -9.71 18.62 -8.06
CA LEU A 18 -10.88 18.01 -7.41
C LEU A 18 -12.20 18.59 -7.93
N THR A 19 -12.49 18.30 -9.18
CA THR A 19 -13.70 18.70 -9.90
C THR A 19 -14.74 17.58 -9.91
N GLU A 20 -15.99 17.89 -10.26
CA GLU A 20 -17.05 16.88 -10.40
C GLU A 20 -16.72 15.82 -11.45
N ASP A 21 -16.19 16.24 -12.59
CA ASP A 21 -15.74 15.34 -13.67
C ASP A 21 -14.64 14.38 -13.18
N PHE A 22 -13.65 14.89 -12.47
CA PHE A 22 -12.58 14.07 -11.90
C PHE A 22 -13.13 13.02 -10.92
N LEU A 23 -14.01 13.44 -10.00
CA LEU A 23 -14.63 12.53 -9.02
C LEU A 23 -15.52 11.48 -9.69
N SER A 24 -16.27 11.85 -10.74
CA SER A 24 -17.08 10.90 -11.53
C SER A 24 -16.19 9.85 -12.20
N LYS A 25 -15.07 10.27 -12.78
CA LYS A 25 -14.09 9.36 -13.40
C LYS A 25 -13.46 8.40 -12.40
N ILE A 26 -13.22 8.84 -11.16
CA ILE A 26 -12.77 7.95 -10.08
C ILE A 26 -13.83 6.90 -9.78
N SER A 27 -15.09 7.31 -9.58
CA SER A 27 -16.20 6.39 -9.30
C SER A 27 -16.36 5.36 -10.42
N GLU A 28 -16.41 5.82 -11.66
CA GLU A 28 -16.51 4.94 -12.83
C GLU A 28 -15.31 4.01 -12.96
N GLY A 29 -14.11 4.49 -12.64
CA GLY A 29 -12.91 3.67 -12.63
C GLY A 29 -13.00 2.56 -11.60
N TYR A 30 -13.54 2.85 -10.42
CA TYR A 30 -13.74 1.87 -9.37
C TYR A 30 -14.75 0.79 -9.80
N ASP A 31 -15.92 1.21 -10.27
CA ASP A 31 -17.02 0.32 -10.65
C ASP A 31 -16.68 -0.55 -11.86
N LYS A 32 -16.05 0.04 -12.89
CA LYS A 32 -15.80 -0.66 -14.16
C LYS A 32 -14.49 -1.43 -14.18
N LYS A 33 -13.51 -1.09 -13.33
CA LYS A 33 -12.16 -1.68 -13.40
C LYS A 33 -11.68 -2.32 -12.12
N ILE A 34 -12.00 -1.76 -10.95
CA ILE A 34 -11.46 -2.25 -9.68
C ILE A 34 -12.36 -3.35 -9.12
N LEU A 35 -13.66 -3.10 -8.96
CA LEU A 35 -14.59 -4.09 -8.42
C LEU A 35 -14.59 -5.42 -9.20
N PRO A 36 -14.64 -5.44 -10.55
CA PRO A 36 -14.61 -6.70 -11.30
C PRO A 36 -13.30 -7.48 -11.15
N LYS A 37 -12.19 -6.81 -10.86
CA LYS A 37 -10.90 -7.47 -10.61
C LYS A 37 -10.81 -8.05 -9.20
N LEU A 38 -11.51 -7.44 -8.24
CA LEU A 38 -11.53 -7.89 -6.85
C LEU A 38 -12.59 -8.97 -6.60
N GLU A 39 -13.63 -9.05 -7.42
CA GLU A 39 -14.71 -10.03 -7.31
C GLU A 39 -14.20 -11.48 -7.22
N PRO A 40 -13.27 -11.94 -8.09
CA PRO A 40 -12.69 -13.28 -7.95
C PRO A 40 -11.64 -13.38 -6.84
N LEU A 41 -11.16 -12.30 -6.23
CA LEU A 41 -10.10 -12.37 -5.21
C LEU A 41 -10.64 -12.20 -3.78
N SER A 42 -11.87 -11.70 -3.63
CA SER A 42 -12.42 -11.30 -2.34
C SER A 42 -13.94 -11.35 -2.33
N GLU A 43 -14.54 -11.31 -1.14
CA GLU A 43 -15.96 -10.95 -1.01
C GLU A 43 -16.12 -9.43 -0.95
N ILE A 44 -17.03 -8.90 -1.76
CA ILE A 44 -17.25 -7.45 -1.90
C ILE A 44 -18.57 -7.09 -1.25
N MET A 45 -18.50 -6.23 -0.25
CA MET A 45 -19.67 -5.61 0.37
C MET A 45 -19.81 -4.17 -0.14
N VAL A 46 -20.94 -3.87 -0.80
CA VAL A 46 -21.25 -2.53 -1.31
C VAL A 46 -22.18 -1.84 -0.32
N LEU A 47 -21.73 -0.72 0.24
CA LEU A 47 -22.47 0.07 1.22
C LEU A 47 -22.86 1.42 0.64
N ASP A 48 -24.05 1.89 0.99
CA ASP A 48 -24.48 3.25 0.69
C ASP A 48 -23.88 4.24 1.71
N ALA A 49 -23.08 5.18 1.22
CA ALA A 49 -22.42 6.18 2.05
C ALA A 49 -23.36 7.22 2.67
N ASP A 50 -24.59 7.35 2.16
CA ASP A 50 -25.61 8.25 2.71
C ASP A 50 -26.55 7.54 3.70
N ASN A 51 -26.57 6.20 3.70
CA ASN A 51 -27.39 5.37 4.57
C ASN A 51 -26.61 4.14 5.04
N LEU A 52 -25.55 4.38 5.80
CA LEU A 52 -24.75 3.30 6.37
C LEU A 52 -25.58 2.53 7.41
N PRO A 53 -25.52 1.19 7.42
CA PRO A 53 -26.16 0.40 8.45
C PRO A 53 -25.56 0.68 9.83
N ASP A 54 -26.29 0.32 10.89
CA ASP A 54 -25.73 0.26 12.24
C ASP A 54 -24.49 -0.64 12.24
N TYR A 55 -23.50 -0.29 13.07
CA TYR A 55 -22.28 -1.06 13.23
C TYR A 55 -22.58 -2.52 13.61
N ASP A 56 -23.53 -2.76 14.51
CA ASP A 56 -23.87 -4.12 14.94
C ASP A 56 -24.44 -4.94 13.78
N LEU A 57 -25.31 -4.34 12.96
CA LEU A 57 -25.85 -4.97 11.76
C LEU A 57 -24.76 -5.24 10.72
N LEU A 58 -23.80 -4.32 10.55
CA LEU A 58 -22.66 -4.52 9.66
C LEU A 58 -21.80 -5.70 10.10
N VAL A 59 -21.51 -5.81 11.40
CA VAL A 59 -20.76 -6.96 11.95
C VAL A 59 -21.53 -8.26 11.74
N GLU A 60 -22.83 -8.29 12.03
CA GLU A 60 -23.67 -9.46 11.78
C GLU A 60 -23.63 -9.90 10.31
N GLU A 61 -23.67 -8.96 9.36
CA GLU A 61 -23.53 -9.26 7.93
C GLU A 61 -22.14 -9.79 7.58
N MET A 62 -21.08 -9.23 8.16
CA MET A 62 -19.70 -9.71 7.95
C MET A 62 -19.50 -11.14 8.50
N GLU A 63 -20.10 -11.46 9.65
CA GLU A 63 -20.01 -12.79 10.27
C GLU A 63 -20.78 -13.86 9.47
N LYS A 64 -21.77 -13.47 8.67
CA LYS A 64 -22.49 -14.38 7.76
C LYS A 64 -21.66 -14.79 6.55
N ILE A 65 -20.56 -14.10 6.24
CA ILE A 65 -19.71 -14.42 5.10
C ILE A 65 -19.00 -15.75 5.37
N ASP A 66 -19.35 -16.76 4.56
CA ASP A 66 -18.66 -18.05 4.60
C ASP A 66 -17.37 -17.98 3.76
N PHE A 67 -16.23 -17.88 4.46
CA PHE A 67 -14.90 -17.95 3.85
C PHE A 67 -14.41 -19.40 3.63
N ASN A 68 -15.20 -20.42 4.02
CA ASN A 68 -14.84 -21.83 3.95
C ASN A 68 -15.73 -22.72 3.03
N PRO A 69 -16.15 -22.32 1.81
CA PRO A 69 -16.82 -23.28 0.91
C PRO A 69 -15.86 -24.28 0.25
N PHE A 70 -14.54 -24.00 0.25
CA PHE A 70 -13.57 -24.62 -0.67
C PHE A 70 -12.45 -25.44 -0.02
N ARG A 71 -12.61 -25.87 1.24
CA ARG A 71 -11.69 -26.87 1.82
C ARG A 71 -11.69 -28.19 1.02
N ASP A 72 -12.80 -28.48 0.33
CA ASP A 72 -13.02 -29.76 -0.39
C ASP A 72 -13.18 -29.65 -1.91
N THR A 73 -13.37 -28.46 -2.48
CA THR A 73 -13.58 -28.29 -3.93
C THR A 73 -12.28 -27.87 -4.63
N LEU A 74 -11.61 -28.87 -5.20
CA LEU A 74 -10.73 -28.82 -6.37
C LEU A 74 -10.40 -27.42 -6.91
N LEU A 75 -9.15 -26.98 -6.71
CA LEU A 75 -8.22 -26.09 -7.46
C LEU A 75 -8.65 -25.32 -8.75
N ARG A 76 -9.94 -25.16 -9.06
CA ARG A 76 -10.46 -24.66 -10.34
C ARG A 76 -11.22 -23.35 -10.24
N ASP A 77 -11.66 -22.95 -9.05
CA ASP A 77 -12.32 -21.66 -8.85
C ASP A 77 -11.26 -20.57 -8.63
N GLU A 78 -11.41 -19.40 -9.24
CA GLU A 78 -10.53 -18.25 -9.03
C GLU A 78 -10.82 -17.55 -7.69
N LYS A 79 -12.03 -17.75 -7.13
CA LYS A 79 -12.48 -17.13 -5.87
C LYS A 79 -11.49 -17.39 -4.73
N PHE A 80 -10.90 -16.35 -4.16
CA PHE A 80 -9.91 -16.41 -3.06
C PHE A 80 -8.65 -17.23 -3.36
N ALA A 81 -8.22 -17.31 -4.63
CA ALA A 81 -7.06 -18.12 -5.01
C ALA A 81 -5.76 -17.75 -4.25
N ASP A 82 -5.58 -16.49 -3.94
CA ASP A 82 -4.45 -15.93 -3.19
C ASP A 82 -4.46 -16.29 -1.69
N TRP A 83 -5.62 -16.65 -1.13
CA TRP A 83 -5.75 -17.02 0.29
C TRP A 83 -5.48 -18.52 0.53
N ARG A 84 -5.56 -19.33 -0.52
CA ARG A 84 -5.42 -20.79 -0.48
C ARG A 84 -3.98 -21.25 -0.66
N LEU A 85 -3.06 -20.72 0.14
CA LEU A 85 -1.68 -21.18 0.14
C LEU A 85 -1.61 -22.57 0.78
N THR A 86 -1.21 -23.56 -0.02
CA THR A 86 -1.29 -24.99 0.32
C THR A 86 -0.10 -25.50 1.14
N HIS A 87 1.00 -24.75 1.17
CA HIS A 87 2.23 -25.18 1.82
C HIS A 87 2.75 -24.14 2.82
N GLU A 88 3.19 -24.61 3.99
CA GLU A 88 3.78 -23.76 5.03
C GLU A 88 4.98 -22.95 4.52
N ARG A 89 5.72 -23.49 3.54
CA ARG A 89 6.82 -22.75 2.91
C ARG A 89 6.34 -21.50 2.18
N GLN A 90 5.16 -21.52 1.56
CA GLN A 90 4.58 -20.34 0.92
C GLN A 90 4.24 -19.29 1.97
N TRP A 91 3.58 -19.69 3.07
CA TRP A 91 3.31 -18.81 4.21
C TRP A 91 4.60 -18.23 4.81
N ALA A 92 5.65 -19.04 4.96
CA ALA A 92 6.95 -18.57 5.43
C ALA A 92 7.58 -17.55 4.47
N SER A 93 7.50 -17.77 3.15
CA SER A 93 7.97 -16.81 2.16
C SER A 93 7.18 -15.51 2.18
N TYR A 94 5.85 -15.55 2.32
CA TYR A 94 5.03 -14.35 2.47
C TYR A 94 5.37 -13.57 3.74
N ARG A 95 5.52 -14.25 4.88
CA ARG A 95 5.95 -13.60 6.13
C ARG A 95 7.30 -12.90 5.97
N ILE A 96 8.29 -13.60 5.39
CA ILE A 96 9.60 -13.00 5.09
C ILE A 96 9.46 -11.79 4.17
N TRP A 97 8.63 -11.89 3.13
CA TRP A 97 8.42 -10.79 2.20
C TRP A 97 7.80 -9.56 2.89
N CYS A 98 6.78 -9.77 3.73
CA CYS A 98 6.13 -8.76 4.57
C CYS A 98 7.07 -8.13 5.62
N ASP A 99 7.91 -8.93 6.26
CA ASP A 99 8.81 -8.49 7.34
C ASP A 99 10.04 -7.73 6.84
N LEU A 100 10.50 -8.01 5.61
CA LEU A 100 11.62 -7.32 4.99
C LEU A 100 11.17 -5.95 4.49
N ASP A 101 11.25 -4.94 5.37
CA ASP A 101 11.10 -3.49 5.08
C ASP A 101 11.64 -3.04 3.70
N PRO A 102 12.83 -3.51 3.23
CA PRO A 102 13.34 -3.08 1.93
C PRO A 102 12.61 -3.69 0.72
N SER A 103 12.02 -4.90 0.82
CA SER A 103 11.55 -5.68 -0.34
C SER A 103 10.49 -4.91 -1.16
N HIS A 104 9.52 -4.31 -0.48
CA HIS A 104 8.46 -3.49 -1.07
C HIS A 104 9.01 -2.19 -1.65
N PHE A 105 9.94 -1.55 -0.95
CA PHE A 105 10.56 -0.32 -1.40
C PHE A 105 11.37 -0.53 -2.68
N TRP A 106 12.11 -1.64 -2.79
CA TRP A 106 12.87 -1.97 -4.00
C TRP A 106 11.96 -2.16 -5.20
N THR A 107 10.83 -2.88 -5.05
CA THR A 107 9.87 -3.07 -6.15
C THR A 107 9.21 -1.77 -6.62
N CYS A 108 9.02 -0.79 -5.73
CA CYS A 108 8.45 0.51 -6.10
C CYS A 108 9.44 1.44 -6.82
N ASN A 109 10.75 1.25 -6.63
CA ASN A 109 11.78 2.07 -7.28
C ASN A 109 12.28 1.49 -8.61
N ASP A 110 11.99 0.22 -8.89
CA ASP A 110 12.41 -0.47 -10.11
C ASP A 110 12.06 0.26 -11.43
N PRO A 111 10.86 0.88 -11.58
CA PRO A 111 10.52 1.60 -12.80
C PRO A 111 11.46 2.79 -13.09
N GLN A 112 12.01 3.41 -12.06
CA GLN A 112 12.92 4.55 -12.20
C GLN A 112 14.29 4.14 -12.78
N GLY A 113 14.67 2.86 -12.66
CA GLY A 113 15.92 2.34 -13.25
C GLY A 113 15.80 2.02 -14.74
N HIS A 114 14.58 1.83 -15.24
CA HIS A 114 14.34 1.29 -16.58
C HIS A 114 13.67 2.26 -17.56
N VAL A 115 12.94 3.26 -17.06
CA VAL A 115 12.25 4.26 -17.89
C VAL A 115 12.44 5.65 -17.29
N GLU A 116 12.82 6.62 -18.12
CA GLU A 116 12.89 8.02 -17.70
C GLU A 116 11.47 8.59 -17.55
N ILE A 117 11.05 8.87 -16.31
CA ILE A 117 9.75 9.47 -15.99
C ILE A 117 10.02 10.79 -15.27
N ARG A 118 9.99 11.89 -16.03
CA ARG A 118 10.40 13.23 -15.56
C ARG A 118 9.59 13.76 -14.38
N ASP A 119 8.33 13.36 -14.25
CA ASP A 119 7.45 13.85 -13.18
C ASP A 119 7.77 13.24 -11.81
N ILE A 120 8.52 12.13 -11.77
CA ILE A 120 8.83 11.41 -10.52
C ILE A 120 10.33 11.22 -10.28
N GLN A 121 11.16 11.34 -11.32
CA GLN A 121 12.60 11.16 -11.21
C GLN A 121 13.27 12.45 -10.75
N LEU A 122 14.07 12.32 -9.70
CA LEU A 122 14.99 13.36 -9.29
C LEU A 122 16.20 13.38 -10.22
N THR A 123 16.69 14.56 -10.54
CA THR A 123 18.03 14.71 -11.10
C THR A 123 19.09 14.22 -10.10
N VAL A 124 20.30 13.94 -10.60
CA VAL A 124 21.43 13.51 -9.76
C VAL A 124 21.75 14.54 -8.69
N GLU A 125 21.64 15.83 -9.01
CA GLU A 125 21.91 16.93 -8.09
C GLU A 125 20.86 17.03 -6.99
N GLU A 126 19.57 16.91 -7.34
CA GLU A 126 18.48 16.89 -6.37
C GLU A 126 18.58 15.68 -5.45
N PHE A 127 18.84 14.50 -6.01
CA PHE A 127 19.02 13.28 -5.23
C PHE A 127 20.17 13.42 -4.22
N THR A 128 21.32 13.94 -4.67
CA THR A 128 22.48 14.17 -3.82
C THR A 128 22.16 15.16 -2.69
N THR A 129 21.46 16.25 -3.02
CA THR A 129 21.03 17.26 -2.05
C THR A 129 20.08 16.67 -1.00
N CYS A 130 19.06 15.90 -1.44
CA CYS A 130 18.12 15.23 -0.55
C CYS A 130 18.83 14.23 0.37
N ARG A 131 19.78 13.45 -0.16
CA ARG A 131 20.58 12.49 0.61
C ARG A 131 21.40 13.21 1.68
N ASP A 132 22.11 14.26 1.31
CA ASP A 132 22.97 15.01 2.22
C ASP A 132 22.17 15.69 3.34
N TYR A 133 20.98 16.23 3.00
CA TYR A 133 20.05 16.74 4.00
C TYR A 133 19.56 15.64 4.96
N ARG A 134 19.16 14.48 4.44
CA ARG A 134 18.68 13.35 5.24
C ARG A 134 19.73 12.87 6.23
N VAL A 135 20.98 12.72 5.80
CA VAL A 135 22.10 12.28 6.66
C VAL A 135 22.36 13.27 7.80
N ARG A 136 22.10 14.57 7.61
CA ARG A 136 22.31 15.59 8.65
C ARG A 136 21.15 15.74 9.64
N LYS A 137 19.99 15.12 9.37
CA LYS A 137 18.84 15.20 10.26
C LYS A 137 18.98 14.22 11.42
N GLU A 138 18.85 14.74 12.63
CA GLU A 138 19.03 14.01 13.88
C GLU A 138 18.22 12.69 13.91
N GLN A 139 16.98 12.72 13.43
CA GLN A 139 16.09 11.54 13.38
C GLN A 139 16.61 10.39 12.49
N TYR A 140 17.45 10.67 11.49
CA TYR A 140 18.03 9.67 10.59
C TYR A 140 19.52 9.44 10.84
N TYR A 141 20.19 10.36 11.54
CA TYR A 141 21.58 10.27 11.94
C TYR A 141 21.84 9.15 12.96
N TYR A 142 20.81 8.77 13.73
CA TYR A 142 20.87 7.73 14.76
C TYR A 142 20.13 6.42 14.38
N ASP A 143 19.66 6.28 13.14
CA ASP A 143 18.99 5.04 12.74
C ASP A 143 20.00 3.88 12.72
N LYS A 144 19.79 2.92 13.62
CA LYS A 144 20.63 1.74 13.83
C LYS A 144 20.74 0.85 12.59
N ARG A 145 19.82 1.02 11.62
CA ARG A 145 19.76 0.27 10.35
C ARG A 145 20.47 0.98 9.19
N PHE A 146 20.86 2.26 9.34
CA PHE A 146 21.51 3.03 8.28
C PHE A 146 23.04 3.10 8.48
N ALA A 147 23.79 2.57 7.50
CA ALA A 147 25.26 2.59 7.50
C ALA A 147 25.88 4.00 7.42
N HIS A 148 25.07 5.03 7.17
CA HIS A 148 25.48 6.43 7.10
C HIS A 148 25.18 7.24 8.38
N GLY A 149 24.69 6.59 9.44
CA GLY A 149 24.52 7.22 10.76
C GLY A 149 25.85 7.46 11.48
N LYS A 150 25.79 8.02 12.70
CA LYS A 150 26.96 8.46 13.51
C LYS A 150 28.12 7.45 13.63
N ASP A 151 27.82 6.15 13.64
CA ASP A 151 28.85 5.11 13.78
C ASP A 151 29.44 4.62 12.44
N GLY A 152 28.92 5.17 11.33
CA GLY A 152 29.28 4.81 9.96
C GLY A 152 29.16 3.31 9.67
N MET A 153 29.83 2.89 8.60
CA MET A 153 29.86 1.50 8.16
C MET A 153 30.45 0.56 9.23
N LYS A 154 31.36 1.07 10.08
CA LYS A 154 31.99 0.30 11.17
C LYS A 154 31.00 -0.07 12.28
N GLY A 155 30.12 0.84 12.69
CA GLY A 155 29.09 0.52 13.68
C GLY A 155 28.02 -0.40 13.14
N ALA A 156 27.65 -0.26 11.86
CA ALA A 156 26.74 -1.16 11.19
C ALA A 156 27.30 -2.60 11.14
N ILE A 157 28.58 -2.77 10.77
CA ILE A 157 29.26 -4.07 10.71
C ILE A 157 29.37 -4.71 12.10
N LYS A 158 29.83 -3.97 13.12
CA LYS A 158 29.93 -4.48 14.50
C LYS A 158 28.60 -5.04 15.02
N ARG A 159 27.50 -4.35 14.70
CA ARG A 159 26.16 -4.77 15.14
C ARG A 159 25.59 -5.94 14.33
N LEU A 160 25.89 -6.03 13.03
CA LEU A 160 25.47 -7.15 12.17
C LEU A 160 26.11 -8.48 12.58
N PHE A 161 27.33 -8.43 13.10
CA PHE A 161 28.09 -9.60 13.53
C PHE A 161 28.13 -9.80 15.06
N HIS A 162 27.42 -8.97 15.82
CA HIS A 162 27.43 -8.96 17.30
C HIS A 162 28.86 -8.94 17.91
N ILE A 163 29.76 -8.10 17.36
CA ILE A 163 31.15 -7.91 17.82
C ILE A 163 31.38 -6.48 18.31
#